data_AF-A0A523TZR9-F1
#
_entry.id   AF-A0A523TZR9-F1
#
_cell.length_a   1.000
_cell.length_b   1.000
_cell.length_c   1.000
_cell.angle_alpha   90.00
_cell.angle_beta   90.00
_cell.angle_gamma   90.00
#
_symmetry.space_group_name_H-M   'P 1'
#
loop_
_entity.id
_entity.type
_entity.pdbx_description
1 polymer ?
#
loop_
_entity_poly.entity_id
_entity_poly.type
_entity_poly.pdbx_seq_one_letter_code
_entity_poly.pdbx_strand_id
1 'polypeptide(L)'
;MKQKKPILPAKFGLLILLLAVAISLPLAGCSKKHKSSRNAVVPTGTPGNGGGTSTGTGGGGSNGGGNPGDAEALDLTWAAARDESQADLEYMADRIKAYANGLWTGTEGQAYLREQTLKNNTSDAQVIIKSIKGPKSNPVGWMTGGSGGWQITLTTGTLPSQVFLHEFGHAWVGPFRSEEYNCMDPGSGVCVMGAAGTGGEEGLCKWCDPENCVASQQCWNKIQETHGWAHPGPGGTAPSCNVTIQ
;
A
#
# COMPACT_ATOMS: atom_id res chain seq x y z
N MET A 1 -13.92 -29.11 57.86
CA MET A 1 -13.35 -29.42 56.52
C MET A 1 -11.94 -28.87 56.47
N LYS A 2 -10.90 -29.71 56.27
CA LYS A 2 -9.49 -29.26 56.26
C LYS A 2 -9.12 -28.80 54.84
N GLN A 3 -8.84 -27.52 54.64
CA GLN A 3 -8.35 -26.97 53.37
C GLN A 3 -6.92 -27.46 53.10
N LYS A 4 -6.73 -28.17 51.99
CA LYS A 4 -5.40 -28.50 51.44
C LYS A 4 -4.85 -27.28 50.70
N LYS A 5 -3.68 -26.79 51.09
CA LYS A 5 -2.95 -25.75 50.34
C LYS A 5 -2.29 -26.37 49.09
N PRO A 6 -2.30 -25.67 47.94
CA PRO A 6 -1.64 -26.17 46.73
C PRO A 6 -0.12 -26.15 46.90
N ILE A 7 0.50 -27.28 46.54
CA ILE A 7 1.95 -27.45 46.48
C ILE A 7 2.40 -26.91 45.12
N LEU A 8 3.02 -25.74 45.12
CA LEU A 8 3.69 -25.19 43.93
C LEU A 8 5.06 -25.85 43.77
N PRO A 9 5.37 -26.47 42.63
CA PRO A 9 6.66 -27.10 42.40
C PRO A 9 7.77 -26.03 42.26
N ALA A 10 8.83 -26.17 43.06
CA ALA A 10 9.96 -25.24 43.20
C ALA A 10 10.74 -24.91 41.91
N LYS A 11 10.39 -25.51 40.77
CA LYS A 11 11.09 -25.33 39.49
C LYS A 11 10.65 -24.09 38.70
N PHE A 12 9.53 -23.45 39.05
CA PHE A 12 9.07 -22.23 38.38
C PHE A 12 9.74 -20.94 38.88
N GLY A 13 10.32 -20.94 40.09
CA GLY A 13 10.96 -19.75 40.66
C GLY A 13 12.24 -19.33 39.92
N LEU A 14 13.01 -20.29 39.41
CA LEU A 14 14.30 -20.02 38.76
C LEU A 14 14.12 -19.32 37.40
N LEU A 15 13.04 -19.64 36.66
CA LEU A 15 12.75 -19.04 35.35
C LEU A 15 12.35 -17.56 35.48
N ILE A 16 11.57 -17.21 36.50
CA ILE A 16 11.14 -15.83 36.76
C ILE A 16 12.34 -14.97 37.17
N LEU A 17 13.28 -15.52 37.94
CA LEU A 17 14.49 -14.81 38.34
C LEU A 17 15.41 -14.51 37.14
N LEU A 18 15.54 -15.43 36.18
CA LEU A 18 16.33 -15.22 34.96
C LEU A 18 15.73 -14.15 34.02
N LEU A 19 14.41 -14.07 33.92
CA LEU A 19 13.75 -13.01 33.12
C LEU A 19 13.93 -11.61 33.71
N ALA A 20 13.99 -11.48 35.04
CA ALA A 20 14.14 -10.19 35.70
C ALA A 20 15.54 -9.57 35.51
N VAL A 21 16.59 -10.39 35.33
CA VAL A 21 17.97 -9.91 35.14
C VAL A 21 18.25 -9.50 33.69
N ALA A 22 17.49 -10.01 32.72
CA ALA A 22 17.68 -9.64 31.30
C ALA A 22 17.20 -8.22 30.96
N ILE A 23 16.35 -7.60 31.80
CA ILE A 23 15.76 -6.27 31.54
C ILE A 23 16.68 -5.13 32.03
N SER A 24 17.73 -5.42 32.80
CA SER A 24 18.58 -4.39 33.43
C SER A 24 19.92 -4.13 32.72
N LEU A 25 20.09 -4.55 31.45
CA LEU A 25 21.26 -4.18 30.65
C LEU A 25 21.02 -2.82 29.97
N PRO A 26 21.67 -1.72 30.42
CA PRO A 26 21.63 -0.46 29.69
C PRO A 26 22.40 -0.63 28.38
N LEU A 27 21.68 -0.60 27.26
CA LEU A 27 22.27 -0.40 25.94
C LEU A 27 22.93 0.99 25.94
N ALA A 28 24.25 1.02 26.10
CA ALA A 28 25.06 2.22 25.89
C ALA A 28 24.92 2.67 24.42
N GLY A 29 23.98 3.57 24.18
CA GLY A 29 23.74 4.19 22.89
C GLY A 29 24.92 5.09 22.50
N CYS A 30 25.74 4.60 21.57
CA CYS A 30 26.66 5.43 20.80
C CYS A 30 25.84 6.37 19.89
N SER A 31 25.56 7.56 20.39
CA SER A 31 24.96 8.66 19.64
C SER A 31 26.00 9.28 18.70
N LYS A 32 26.09 8.77 17.47
CA LYS A 32 26.76 9.49 16.38
C LYS A 32 25.84 10.59 15.87
N LYS A 33 26.12 11.80 16.35
CA LYS A 33 25.51 13.06 15.93
C LYS A 33 25.94 13.39 14.50
N HIS A 34 25.23 12.89 13.49
CA HIS A 34 25.44 13.31 12.11
C HIS A 34 24.78 14.67 11.87
N LYS A 35 25.62 15.70 11.75
CA LYS A 35 25.27 17.05 11.32
C LYS A 35 24.95 16.99 9.83
N SER A 36 23.67 17.05 9.47
CA SER A 36 23.22 17.21 8.09
C SER A 36 23.59 18.62 7.61
N SER A 37 24.66 18.74 6.84
CA SER A 37 24.93 19.92 6.02
C SER A 37 24.13 19.79 4.73
N ARG A 38 22.93 20.39 4.71
CA ARG A 38 22.26 20.69 3.44
C ARG A 38 23.11 21.72 2.72
N ASN A 39 23.76 21.32 1.62
CA ASN A 39 24.28 22.27 0.65
C ASN A 39 23.09 23.06 0.11
N ALA A 40 23.04 24.33 0.48
CA ALA A 40 22.15 25.30 -0.13
C ALA A 40 22.60 25.50 -1.58
N VAL A 41 21.83 24.95 -2.51
CA VAL A 41 21.89 25.38 -3.90
C VAL A 41 21.28 26.78 -3.96
N VAL A 42 22.07 27.73 -4.45
CA VAL A 42 21.69 29.13 -4.66
C VAL A 42 20.61 29.20 -5.75
N PRO A 43 19.41 29.71 -5.48
CA PRO A 43 18.49 30.09 -6.54
C PRO A 43 18.84 31.52 -6.99
N THR A 44 19.36 31.65 -8.21
CA THR A 44 19.38 32.92 -8.94
C THR A 44 17.93 33.28 -9.31
N GLY A 45 17.25 33.98 -8.41
CA GLY A 45 15.94 34.58 -8.63
C GLY A 45 15.99 36.10 -8.47
N THR A 46 15.64 36.80 -9.54
CA THR A 46 15.42 38.26 -9.60
C THR A 46 14.28 38.67 -8.65
N PRO A 47 14.36 39.82 -7.94
CA PRO A 47 13.31 40.21 -7.01
C PRO A 47 12.11 40.79 -7.76
N GLY A 48 10.98 40.08 -7.72
CA GLY A 48 9.66 40.58 -8.10
C GLY A 48 8.86 40.99 -6.86
N ASN A 49 8.61 42.28 -6.74
CA ASN A 49 7.82 42.88 -5.67
C ASN A 49 6.32 42.66 -5.98
N GLY A 50 5.59 41.95 -5.13
CA GLY A 50 4.15 41.73 -5.33
C GLY A 50 3.47 41.11 -4.11
N GLY A 51 2.83 41.95 -3.31
CA GLY A 51 1.91 41.50 -2.26
C GLY A 51 0.63 40.97 -2.88
N GLY A 52 0.26 39.74 -2.54
CA GLY A 52 -0.99 39.13 -2.94
C GLY A 52 -1.33 37.97 -2.01
N THR A 53 -2.36 38.15 -1.19
CA THR A 53 -3.05 37.08 -0.48
C THR A 53 -3.79 36.22 -1.51
N SER A 54 -3.30 35.02 -1.78
CA SER A 54 -4.00 34.01 -2.59
C SER A 54 -4.20 32.73 -1.79
N THR A 55 -5.46 32.41 -1.51
CA THR A 55 -5.94 31.05 -1.24
C THR A 55 -5.72 30.21 -2.50
N GLY A 56 -4.64 29.44 -2.54
CA GLY A 56 -4.29 28.61 -3.69
C GLY A 56 -5.01 27.27 -3.67
N THR A 57 -5.93 27.07 -4.60
CA THR A 57 -6.41 25.76 -5.06
C THR A 57 -5.20 24.97 -5.58
N GLY A 58 -5.05 23.71 -5.16
CA GLY A 58 -3.89 22.87 -5.48
C GLY A 58 -3.63 22.77 -6.98
N GLY A 59 -2.53 23.37 -7.43
CA GLY A 59 -2.03 23.21 -8.79
C GLY A 59 -1.48 21.80 -8.97
N GLY A 60 -2.13 21.01 -9.82
CA GLY A 60 -1.59 19.77 -10.34
C GLY A 60 -0.27 20.05 -11.06
N GLY A 61 0.83 19.65 -10.43
CA GLY A 61 2.15 19.74 -11.04
C GLY A 61 2.23 18.80 -12.25
N SER A 62 2.31 19.37 -13.45
CA SER A 62 2.68 18.67 -14.67
C SER A 62 4.17 18.29 -14.65
N ASN A 63 4.53 17.28 -13.86
CA ASN A 63 5.81 16.60 -13.99
C ASN A 63 5.61 15.37 -14.88
N GLY A 64 6.25 15.39 -16.06
CA GLY A 64 6.07 14.46 -17.18
C GLY A 64 5.72 13.02 -16.81
N GLY A 65 4.45 12.67 -16.94
CA GLY A 65 4.01 11.28 -16.92
C GLY A 65 4.53 10.56 -18.16
N GLY A 66 4.92 9.29 -18.01
CA GLY A 66 5.25 8.45 -19.17
C GLY A 66 4.07 8.33 -20.13
N ASN A 67 4.35 8.09 -21.41
CA ASN A 67 3.30 7.77 -22.38
C ASN A 67 2.80 6.33 -22.10
N PRO A 68 1.52 6.14 -21.70
CA PRO A 68 0.98 4.81 -21.43
C PRO A 68 0.92 3.90 -22.66
N GLY A 69 1.01 4.44 -23.88
CA GLY A 69 0.77 3.67 -25.09
C GLY A 69 -0.64 3.08 -25.09
N ASP A 70 -0.73 1.76 -25.25
CA ASP A 70 -1.99 1.00 -25.26
C ASP A 70 -2.36 0.44 -23.87
N ALA A 71 -1.70 0.88 -22.79
CA ALA A 71 -2.01 0.42 -21.44
C ALA A 71 -3.44 0.79 -21.01
N GLU A 72 -4.08 -0.10 -20.26
CA GLU A 72 -5.45 0.10 -19.80
C GLU A 72 -5.54 1.19 -18.73
N ALA A 73 -6.30 2.24 -19.04
CA ALA A 73 -6.55 3.35 -18.13
C ALA A 73 -7.71 3.02 -17.19
N LEU A 74 -7.49 3.15 -15.89
CA LEU A 74 -8.48 2.90 -14.85
C LEU A 74 -8.80 4.17 -14.07
N ASP A 75 -10.08 4.50 -14.02
CA ASP A 75 -10.62 5.61 -13.23
C ASP A 75 -11.45 5.02 -12.09
N LEU A 76 -10.94 5.11 -10.86
CA LEU A 76 -11.62 4.55 -9.69
C LEU A 76 -12.18 5.64 -8.77
N THR A 77 -13.30 5.31 -8.14
CA THR A 77 -13.83 6.06 -7.01
C THR A 77 -13.33 5.47 -5.70
N TRP A 78 -12.82 6.34 -4.84
CA TRP A 78 -12.31 6.07 -3.51
C TRP A 78 -13.17 6.82 -2.50
N ALA A 79 -13.32 6.27 -1.30
CA ALA A 79 -14.01 6.96 -0.22
C ALA A 79 -13.32 6.77 1.12
N ALA A 80 -13.15 7.87 1.86
CA ALA A 80 -12.96 7.81 3.30
C ALA A 80 -14.33 7.61 3.96
N ALA A 81 -14.49 6.49 4.68
CA ALA A 81 -15.78 6.13 5.29
C ALA A 81 -16.18 7.05 6.46
N ARG A 82 -15.24 7.86 6.95
CA ARG A 82 -15.43 8.80 8.06
C ARG A 82 -15.25 10.21 7.52
N ASP A 83 -15.71 11.17 8.30
CA ASP A 83 -15.34 12.57 8.12
C ASP A 83 -13.88 12.77 8.52
N GLU A 84 -12.99 12.74 7.53
CA GLU A 84 -11.55 12.92 7.70
C GLU A 84 -11.15 14.38 7.43
N SER A 85 -10.04 14.82 8.01
CA SER A 85 -9.56 16.19 7.79
C SER A 85 -9.01 16.37 6.37
N GLN A 86 -8.98 17.61 5.87
CA GLN A 86 -8.37 17.93 4.57
C GLN A 86 -6.93 17.42 4.45
N ALA A 87 -6.14 17.52 5.53
CA ALA A 87 -4.76 17.03 5.55
C ALA A 87 -4.69 15.49 5.46
N ASP A 88 -5.66 14.78 6.01
CA ASP A 88 -5.75 13.33 5.88
C ASP A 88 -6.16 12.93 4.46
N LEU A 89 -7.09 13.65 3.84
CA LEU A 89 -7.49 13.43 2.45
C LEU A 89 -6.33 13.68 1.48
N GLU A 90 -5.54 14.72 1.69
CA GLU A 90 -4.31 15.00 0.91
C GLU A 90 -3.28 13.88 1.08
N TYR A 91 -3.06 13.42 2.32
CA TYR A 91 -2.21 12.26 2.57
C TYR A 91 -2.70 11.03 1.82
N MET A 92 -4.02 10.76 1.83
CA MET A 92 -4.59 9.63 1.13
C MET A 92 -4.50 9.79 -0.40
N ALA A 93 -4.65 10.99 -0.93
CA ALA A 93 -4.44 11.28 -2.34
C ALA A 93 -3.00 10.94 -2.78
N ASP A 94 -2.00 11.27 -1.96
CA ASP A 94 -0.61 10.87 -2.23
C ASP A 94 -0.39 9.37 -2.10
N ARG A 95 -1.10 8.69 -1.18
CA ARG A 95 -1.11 7.22 -1.11
C ARG A 95 -1.72 6.58 -2.35
N ILE A 96 -2.79 7.12 -2.91
CA ILE A 96 -3.39 6.63 -4.17
C ILE A 96 -2.38 6.74 -5.32
N LYS A 97 -1.58 7.81 -5.39
CA LYS A 97 -0.50 7.92 -6.39
C LYS A 97 0.60 6.87 -6.19
N ALA A 98 0.92 6.53 -4.94
CA ALA A 98 1.84 5.42 -4.64
C ALA A 98 1.26 4.08 -5.11
N TYR A 99 -0.04 3.84 -4.87
CA TYR A 99 -0.76 2.66 -5.38
C TYR A 99 -0.76 2.61 -6.91
N ALA A 100 -0.94 3.74 -7.58
CA ALA A 100 -0.86 3.84 -9.04
C ALA A 100 0.49 3.39 -9.59
N ASN A 101 1.59 3.84 -8.95
CA ASN A 101 2.93 3.39 -9.32
C ASN A 101 3.12 1.89 -9.06
N GLY A 102 2.57 1.39 -7.95
CA GLY A 102 2.54 -0.03 -7.64
C GLY A 102 1.79 -0.85 -8.69
N LEU A 103 0.64 -0.36 -9.17
CA LEU A 103 -0.15 -1.02 -10.22
C LEU A 103 0.62 -1.04 -11.55
N TRP A 104 1.20 0.09 -11.95
CA TRP A 104 1.99 0.18 -13.18
C TRP A 104 3.16 -0.79 -13.16
N THR A 105 3.93 -0.79 -12.06
CA THR A 105 5.07 -1.71 -11.89
C THR A 105 4.60 -3.15 -11.87
N GLY A 106 3.56 -3.43 -11.08
CA GLY A 106 3.01 -4.77 -10.92
C GLY A 106 2.51 -5.33 -12.25
N THR A 107 1.81 -4.55 -13.06
CA THR A 107 1.25 -4.96 -14.37
C THR A 107 2.23 -4.77 -15.54
N GLU A 108 3.50 -4.49 -15.24
CA GLU A 108 4.57 -4.34 -16.23
C GLU A 108 4.24 -3.31 -17.32
N GLY A 109 3.60 -2.21 -16.92
CA GLY A 109 3.24 -1.12 -17.81
C GLY A 109 1.99 -1.35 -18.67
N GLN A 110 1.14 -2.33 -18.32
CA GLN A 110 -0.06 -2.65 -19.11
C GLN A 110 -1.35 -2.09 -18.52
N ALA A 111 -1.33 -1.61 -17.27
CA ALA A 111 -2.44 -0.89 -16.68
C ALA A 111 -1.99 0.24 -15.75
N TYR A 112 -2.79 1.29 -15.64
CA TYR A 112 -2.50 2.44 -14.78
C TYR A 112 -3.75 3.11 -14.24
N LEU A 113 -3.60 3.77 -13.09
CA LEU A 113 -4.64 4.64 -12.53
C LEU A 113 -4.48 6.04 -13.14
N ARG A 114 -5.53 6.55 -13.80
CA ARG A 114 -5.52 7.85 -14.50
C ARG A 114 -6.20 8.95 -13.69
N GLU A 115 -7.53 9.01 -13.71
CA GLU A 115 -8.33 10.02 -13.00
C GLU A 115 -9.05 9.38 -11.82
N GLN A 116 -8.63 9.70 -10.61
CA GLN A 116 -9.18 9.15 -9.38
C GLN A 116 -10.01 10.18 -8.65
N THR A 117 -11.12 9.75 -8.05
CA THR A 117 -11.94 10.60 -7.18
C THR A 117 -11.88 10.08 -5.75
N LEU A 118 -11.50 10.91 -4.78
CA LEU A 118 -11.51 10.60 -3.35
C LEU A 118 -12.61 11.38 -2.65
N LYS A 119 -13.69 10.71 -2.27
CA LYS A 119 -14.83 11.28 -1.54
C LYS A 119 -14.61 11.20 -0.03
N ASN A 120 -15.03 12.22 0.72
CA ASN A 120 -15.02 12.20 2.18
C ASN A 120 -16.37 11.76 2.79
N ASN A 121 -16.37 11.18 3.98
CA ASN A 121 -17.55 10.80 4.76
C ASN A 121 -18.62 9.99 3.99
N THR A 122 -18.20 8.98 3.23
CA THR A 122 -19.13 8.12 2.47
C THR A 122 -18.59 6.71 2.29
N SER A 123 -19.47 5.76 1.99
CA SER A 123 -19.11 4.40 1.55
C SER A 123 -19.51 4.12 0.10
N ASP A 124 -19.93 5.15 -0.64
CA ASP A 124 -20.31 5.04 -2.06
C ASP A 124 -19.08 5.20 -2.98
N ALA A 125 -18.31 4.12 -3.07
CA ALA A 125 -17.11 4.02 -3.88
C ALA A 125 -16.73 2.57 -4.19
N GLN A 126 -15.88 2.39 -5.20
CA GLN A 126 -15.25 1.10 -5.51
C GLN A 126 -14.19 0.72 -4.48
N VAL A 127 -13.50 1.70 -3.89
CA VAL A 127 -12.49 1.47 -2.85
C VAL A 127 -12.83 2.28 -1.60
N ILE A 128 -13.11 1.60 -0.49
CA ILE A 128 -13.45 2.24 0.79
C ILE A 128 -12.25 2.16 1.74
N ILE A 129 -11.87 3.28 2.33
CA ILE A 129 -10.90 3.38 3.41
C ILE A 129 -11.67 3.62 4.71
N LYS A 130 -11.69 2.63 5.62
CA LYS A 130 -12.45 2.75 6.89
C LYS A 130 -12.00 3.91 7.77
N SER A 131 -10.71 4.23 7.76
CA SER A 131 -10.16 5.45 8.35
C SER A 131 -8.74 5.70 7.84
N ILE A 132 -8.38 6.93 7.49
CA ILE A 132 -7.09 7.20 6.83
C ILE A 132 -5.90 6.89 7.75
N LYS A 133 -5.99 7.28 9.04
CA LYS A 133 -4.97 7.03 10.07
C LYS A 133 -5.45 6.10 11.19
N GLY A 134 -6.48 5.31 10.93
CA GLY A 134 -7.03 4.37 11.90
C GLY A 134 -6.17 3.13 12.13
N PRO A 135 -6.50 2.32 13.15
CA PRO A 135 -5.80 1.08 13.43
C PRO A 135 -6.00 0.07 12.29
N LYS A 136 -4.99 -0.77 12.06
CA LYS A 136 -5.12 -1.95 11.21
C LYS A 136 -6.00 -2.99 11.91
N SER A 137 -6.93 -3.62 11.19
CA SER A 137 -7.66 -4.80 11.69
C SER A 137 -7.21 -6.07 10.96
N ASN A 138 -7.73 -7.22 11.39
CA ASN A 138 -7.56 -8.49 10.69
C ASN A 138 -8.94 -8.98 10.19
N PRO A 139 -9.17 -9.10 8.86
CA PRO A 139 -8.21 -8.83 7.78
C PRO A 139 -7.93 -7.32 7.60
N VAL A 140 -6.79 -7.00 6.98
CA VAL A 140 -6.34 -5.61 6.73
C VAL A 140 -7.00 -4.98 5.50
N GLY A 141 -7.43 -5.81 4.55
CA GLY A 141 -8.23 -5.47 3.38
C GLY A 141 -9.15 -6.65 3.04
N TRP A 142 -10.17 -6.41 2.22
CA TRP A 142 -10.93 -7.47 1.57
C TRP A 142 -11.66 -6.93 0.35
N MET A 143 -11.92 -7.80 -0.62
CA MET A 143 -12.79 -7.58 -1.77
C MET A 143 -14.17 -8.24 -1.54
N THR A 144 -15.25 -7.53 -1.88
CA THR A 144 -16.60 -8.09 -2.04
C THR A 144 -17.05 -7.97 -3.49
N GLY A 145 -17.73 -8.99 -4.02
CA GLY A 145 -18.24 -9.02 -5.39
C GLY A 145 -19.71 -9.43 -5.45
N GLY A 146 -20.46 -8.85 -6.40
CA GLY A 146 -21.88 -9.14 -6.61
C GLY A 146 -22.38 -8.68 -7.99
N SER A 147 -23.71 -8.72 -8.20
CA SER A 147 -24.34 -8.33 -9.47
C SER A 147 -24.13 -6.86 -9.85
N GLY A 148 -23.70 -6.01 -8.91
CA GLY A 148 -23.38 -4.59 -9.11
C GLY A 148 -21.90 -4.28 -9.30
N GLY A 149 -21.03 -5.29 -9.41
CA GLY A 149 -19.58 -5.14 -9.53
C GLY A 149 -18.83 -5.59 -8.28
N TRP A 150 -17.64 -5.04 -8.08
CA TRP A 150 -16.77 -5.33 -6.96
C TRP A 150 -16.55 -4.08 -6.10
N GLN A 151 -16.23 -4.29 -4.83
CA GLN A 151 -15.83 -3.24 -3.90
C GLN A 151 -14.67 -3.74 -3.05
N ILE A 152 -13.65 -2.91 -2.90
CA ILE A 152 -12.52 -3.16 -2.03
C ILE A 152 -12.73 -2.35 -0.76
N THR A 153 -12.47 -2.95 0.39
CA THR A 153 -12.36 -2.22 1.64
C THR A 153 -10.97 -2.37 2.23
N LEU A 154 -10.35 -1.24 2.54
CA LEU A 154 -9.10 -1.11 3.26
C LEU A 154 -9.40 -0.62 4.68
N THR A 155 -8.77 -1.24 5.67
CA THR A 155 -9.00 -0.87 7.07
C THR A 155 -8.38 0.48 7.42
N THR A 156 -7.28 0.83 6.75
CA THR A 156 -6.58 2.10 6.94
C THR A 156 -5.90 2.58 5.66
N GLY A 157 -5.71 3.90 5.52
CA GLY A 157 -4.97 4.51 4.40
C GLY A 157 -3.46 4.31 4.49
N THR A 158 -2.97 3.86 5.65
CA THR A 158 -1.54 3.61 5.93
C THR A 158 -1.05 2.22 5.51
N LEU A 159 -1.88 1.44 4.82
CA LEU A 159 -1.51 0.11 4.32
C LEU A 159 -0.54 0.23 3.14
N PRO A 160 0.42 -0.70 2.97
CA PRO A 160 1.31 -0.70 1.82
C PRO A 160 0.56 -1.02 0.52
N SER A 161 1.12 -0.61 -0.62
CA SER A 161 0.53 -0.86 -1.96
C SER A 161 0.16 -2.31 -2.20
N GLN A 162 0.95 -3.26 -1.66
CA GLN A 162 0.67 -4.69 -1.77
C GLN A 162 -0.77 -5.04 -1.37
N VAL A 163 -1.29 -4.47 -0.27
CA VAL A 163 -2.63 -4.82 0.21
C VAL A 163 -3.70 -4.32 -0.75
N PHE A 164 -3.58 -3.08 -1.24
CA PHE A 164 -4.52 -2.59 -2.25
C PHE A 164 -4.47 -3.44 -3.52
N LEU A 165 -3.26 -3.70 -4.04
CA LEU A 165 -3.08 -4.48 -5.27
C LEU A 165 -3.59 -5.92 -5.11
N HIS A 166 -3.44 -6.52 -3.93
CA HIS A 166 -3.95 -7.84 -3.61
C HIS A 166 -5.48 -7.90 -3.77
N GLU A 167 -6.19 -6.98 -3.08
CA GLU A 167 -7.65 -6.90 -3.20
C GLU A 167 -8.09 -6.50 -4.62
N PHE A 168 -7.30 -5.66 -5.29
CA PHE A 168 -7.56 -5.26 -6.66
C PHE A 168 -7.35 -6.40 -7.65
N GLY A 169 -6.44 -7.33 -7.36
CA GLY A 169 -6.30 -8.59 -8.08
C GLY A 169 -7.55 -9.42 -8.01
N HIS A 170 -8.07 -9.62 -6.80
CA HIS A 170 -9.35 -10.30 -6.58
C HIS A 170 -10.50 -9.64 -7.36
N ALA A 171 -10.51 -8.31 -7.41
CA ALA A 171 -11.56 -7.51 -8.04
C ALA A 171 -11.54 -7.49 -9.58
N TRP A 172 -10.38 -7.15 -10.17
CA TRP A 172 -10.31 -6.67 -11.55
C TRP A 172 -9.25 -7.38 -12.39
N VAL A 173 -8.04 -7.57 -11.87
CA VAL A 173 -6.89 -8.03 -12.69
C VAL A 173 -7.07 -9.48 -13.18
N GLY A 174 -7.80 -10.32 -12.46
CA GLY A 174 -8.13 -11.65 -12.98
C GLY A 174 -8.90 -12.41 -11.93
N PRO A 175 -10.22 -12.16 -11.77
CA PRO A 175 -10.98 -12.35 -10.55
C PRO A 175 -10.55 -13.58 -9.76
N PHE A 176 -9.52 -13.39 -8.93
CA PHE A 176 -8.87 -14.49 -8.26
C PHE A 176 -9.80 -14.87 -7.11
N ARG A 177 -10.24 -16.11 -7.06
CA ARG A 177 -10.97 -16.61 -5.88
C ARG A 177 -10.04 -17.31 -4.88
N SER A 178 -8.76 -17.41 -5.23
CA SER A 178 -7.74 -18.11 -4.47
C SER A 178 -6.65 -17.14 -4.06
N GLU A 179 -6.19 -17.33 -2.84
CA GLU A 179 -5.04 -16.68 -2.25
C GLU A 179 -3.77 -17.49 -2.56
N GLU A 180 -2.64 -16.83 -2.80
CA GLU A 180 -1.40 -17.48 -3.24
C GLU A 180 -0.29 -17.35 -2.18
N TYR A 181 -0.64 -17.76 -0.96
CA TYR A 181 0.17 -17.59 0.25
C TYR A 181 1.61 -18.14 0.20
N ASN A 182 1.97 -18.99 -0.77
CA ASN A 182 3.29 -19.63 -0.83
C ASN A 182 4.30 -18.87 -1.70
N CYS A 183 3.88 -17.81 -2.40
CA CYS A 183 4.75 -17.05 -3.31
C CYS A 183 5.34 -15.82 -2.63
N MET A 184 6.12 -16.11 -1.60
CA MET A 184 6.87 -15.14 -0.82
C MET A 184 8.36 -15.42 -0.96
N ASP A 185 8.95 -14.95 -2.06
CA ASP A 185 10.41 -14.90 -2.20
C ASP A 185 10.89 -13.45 -2.00
N PRO A 186 11.41 -13.10 -0.81
CA PRO A 186 11.86 -11.75 -0.52
C PRO A 186 12.96 -11.25 -1.46
N GLY A 187 13.70 -12.15 -2.12
CA GLY A 187 14.78 -11.80 -3.04
C GLY A 187 14.31 -11.38 -4.44
N SER A 188 13.17 -11.92 -4.90
CA SER A 188 12.61 -11.65 -6.24
C SER A 188 11.41 -10.70 -6.24
N GLY A 189 10.83 -10.48 -5.06
CA GLY A 189 9.66 -9.63 -4.81
C GLY A 189 8.54 -10.43 -4.15
N VAL A 190 7.66 -9.74 -3.43
CA VAL A 190 6.49 -10.41 -2.84
C VAL A 190 5.38 -10.43 -3.88
N CYS A 191 4.83 -11.62 -4.14
CA CYS A 191 3.66 -11.75 -4.99
C CYS A 191 2.51 -10.87 -4.45
N VAL A 192 1.88 -10.09 -5.33
CA VAL A 192 0.70 -9.31 -5.01
C VAL A 192 -0.41 -10.18 -4.42
N MET A 193 -0.64 -11.38 -4.98
CA MET A 193 -1.61 -12.37 -4.49
C MET A 193 -1.09 -13.24 -3.34
N GLY A 194 0.14 -13.01 -2.88
CA GLY A 194 0.71 -13.65 -1.70
C GLY A 194 0.04 -13.21 -0.40
N ALA A 195 0.53 -13.69 0.75
CA ALA A 195 -0.01 -13.32 2.07
C ALA A 195 0.06 -11.80 2.30
N ALA A 196 -1.06 -11.12 2.07
CA ALA A 196 -1.17 -9.68 2.16
C ALA A 196 -0.71 -9.18 3.54
N GLY A 197 0.17 -8.18 3.55
CA GLY A 197 0.61 -7.51 4.78
C GLY A 197 1.76 -8.16 5.55
N THR A 198 2.44 -9.17 4.99
CA THR A 198 3.54 -9.87 5.68
C THR A 198 4.97 -9.53 5.21
N GLY A 199 5.18 -8.67 4.21
CA GLY A 199 6.58 -8.32 3.87
C GLY A 199 6.89 -7.52 2.61
N GLY A 200 5.90 -7.02 1.86
CA GLY A 200 6.21 -6.18 0.69
C GLY A 200 6.63 -4.77 1.11
N GLU A 201 7.90 -4.42 0.93
CA GLU A 201 8.28 -3.00 0.87
C GLU A 201 7.58 -2.33 -0.33
N GLU A 202 7.32 -1.02 -0.23
CA GLU A 202 6.78 -0.25 -1.35
C GLU A 202 7.68 -0.40 -2.58
N GLY A 203 7.08 -0.74 -3.74
CA GLY A 203 7.81 -0.93 -5.00
C GLY A 203 8.31 -2.35 -5.28
N LEU A 204 8.13 -3.32 -4.38
CA LEU A 204 8.49 -4.73 -4.60
C LEU A 204 7.27 -5.65 -4.83
N CYS A 205 6.19 -5.09 -5.39
CA CYS A 205 4.97 -5.83 -5.70
C CYS A 205 4.98 -6.26 -7.17
N LYS A 206 4.98 -7.58 -7.42
CA LYS A 206 4.85 -8.16 -8.76
C LYS A 206 3.72 -9.19 -8.75
N TRP A 207 3.06 -9.39 -9.87
CA TRP A 207 2.28 -10.62 -10.02
C TRP A 207 3.24 -11.76 -10.31
N CYS A 208 3.02 -12.84 -9.61
CA CYS A 208 3.76 -14.06 -9.71
C CYS A 208 3.61 -14.81 -11.03
N ASP A 209 4.72 -15.39 -11.45
CA ASP A 209 4.90 -16.10 -12.71
C ASP A 209 5.66 -17.42 -12.43
N PRO A 210 5.92 -18.27 -13.44
CA PRO A 210 6.68 -19.50 -13.25
C PRO A 210 8.12 -19.33 -12.72
N GLU A 211 8.73 -18.14 -12.85
CA GLU A 211 10.12 -17.88 -12.45
C GLU A 211 10.25 -17.51 -10.97
N ASN A 212 9.20 -16.89 -10.38
CA ASN A 212 9.22 -16.40 -9.00
C ASN A 212 8.23 -17.08 -8.06
N CYS A 213 7.49 -18.09 -8.54
CA CYS A 213 6.42 -18.71 -7.79
C CYS A 213 6.19 -20.19 -8.17
N VAL A 214 5.49 -20.93 -7.28
CA VAL A 214 5.18 -22.34 -7.51
C VAL A 214 4.15 -22.50 -8.63
N ALA A 215 4.25 -23.58 -9.41
CA ALA A 215 3.45 -23.77 -10.62
C ALA A 215 1.91 -23.70 -10.43
N SER A 216 1.42 -24.03 -9.23
CA SER A 216 0.00 -23.98 -8.89
C SER A 216 -0.51 -22.58 -8.52
N GLN A 217 0.36 -21.57 -8.46
CA GLN A 217 0.05 -20.23 -7.97
C GLN A 217 0.55 -19.16 -8.96
N GLN A 218 0.38 -19.37 -10.27
CA GLN A 218 0.88 -18.44 -11.30
C GLN A 218 -0.20 -17.42 -11.66
N CYS A 219 -0.42 -16.45 -10.78
CA CYS A 219 -1.38 -15.37 -10.98
C CYS A 219 -1.21 -14.66 -12.32
N TRP A 220 0.02 -14.46 -12.80
CA TRP A 220 0.28 -13.83 -14.09
C TRP A 220 -0.39 -14.55 -15.27
N ASN A 221 -0.36 -15.89 -15.32
CA ASN A 221 -0.99 -16.64 -16.41
C ASN A 221 -2.50 -16.32 -16.50
N LYS A 222 -3.18 -16.19 -15.36
CA LYS A 222 -4.60 -15.80 -15.34
C LYS A 222 -4.81 -14.39 -15.86
N ILE A 223 -3.91 -13.45 -15.56
CA ILE A 223 -3.94 -12.10 -16.13
C ILE A 223 -3.83 -12.17 -17.66
N GLN A 224 -2.91 -13.00 -18.18
CA GLN A 224 -2.79 -13.20 -19.62
C GLN A 224 -4.07 -13.80 -20.23
N GLU A 225 -4.70 -14.76 -19.54
CA GLU A 225 -5.97 -15.35 -19.96
C GLU A 225 -7.13 -14.34 -19.97
N THR A 226 -7.23 -13.45 -18.98
CA THR A 226 -8.37 -12.52 -18.84
C THR A 226 -8.19 -11.22 -19.60
N HIS A 227 -6.97 -10.71 -19.72
CA HIS A 227 -6.67 -9.41 -20.34
C HIS A 227 -5.89 -9.50 -21.64
N GLY A 228 -5.34 -10.67 -21.99
CA GLY A 228 -4.51 -10.83 -23.19
C GLY A 228 -3.15 -10.11 -23.10
N TRP A 229 -2.71 -9.78 -21.90
CA TRP A 229 -1.48 -9.04 -21.65
C TRP A 229 -0.22 -9.87 -21.92
N ALA A 230 0.84 -9.18 -22.36
CA ALA A 230 2.16 -9.77 -22.57
C ALA A 230 2.89 -10.01 -21.24
N HIS A 231 3.87 -10.89 -21.26
CA HIS A 231 4.80 -11.12 -20.14
C HIS A 231 6.21 -11.43 -20.70
N PRO A 232 7.24 -10.62 -20.39
CA PRO A 232 7.14 -9.34 -19.72
C PRO A 232 6.34 -8.31 -20.53
N GLY A 233 5.66 -7.38 -19.85
CA GLY A 233 5.00 -6.23 -20.46
C GLY A 233 5.98 -5.16 -20.99
N PRO A 234 5.48 -4.09 -21.63
CA PRO A 234 6.29 -3.02 -22.21
C PRO A 234 7.09 -2.21 -21.18
N GLY A 235 6.66 -2.20 -19.91
CA GLY A 235 7.29 -1.47 -18.83
C GLY A 235 7.33 0.04 -19.06
N GLY A 236 8.36 0.70 -18.54
CA GLY A 236 8.59 2.14 -18.72
C GLY A 236 8.21 3.01 -17.52
N THR A 237 8.20 4.33 -17.72
CA THR A 237 7.85 5.31 -16.68
C THR A 237 6.35 5.33 -16.46
N ALA A 238 5.91 5.25 -15.20
CA ALA A 238 4.49 5.32 -14.86
C ALA A 238 3.85 6.62 -15.38
N PRO A 239 2.66 6.54 -16.00
CA PRO A 239 1.85 7.71 -16.29
C PRO A 239 1.45 8.46 -15.02
N SER A 240 1.08 9.73 -15.16
CA SER A 240 0.57 10.52 -14.03
C SER A 240 -0.79 10.00 -13.56
N CYS A 241 -0.96 9.90 -12.24
CA CYS A 241 -2.24 9.64 -11.57
C CYS A 241 -2.74 10.92 -10.93
N ASN A 242 -3.88 11.41 -11.41
CA ASN A 242 -4.55 12.60 -10.90
C ASN A 242 -5.59 12.19 -9.87
N VAL A 243 -5.64 12.88 -8.73
CA VAL A 243 -6.60 12.59 -7.66
C VAL A 243 -7.37 13.86 -7.32
N THR A 244 -8.69 13.82 -7.52
CA THR A 244 -9.61 14.88 -7.13
C THR A 244 -10.26 14.55 -5.79
N ILE A 245 -10.11 15.42 -4.80
CA ILE A 245 -10.75 15.29 -3.48
C ILE A 245 -12.13 15.97 -3.54
N GLN A 246 -13.18 15.28 -3.05
CA GLN A 246 -14.57 15.74 -3.03
C GLN A 246 -15.19 15.66 -1.63
#